data_AF-F3FY10-F1
#
_entry.id   AF-F3FY10-F1
#
_cell.length_a   1.000
_cell.length_b   1.000
_cell.length_c   1.000
_cell.angle_alpha   90.00
_cell.angle_beta   90.00
_cell.angle_gamma   90.00
#
_symmetry.space_group_name_H-M   'P 1'
#
loop_
_entity.id
_entity.type
_entity.pdbx_description
1 polymer ?
#
loop_
_entity_poly.entity_id
_entity_poly.type
_entity_poly.pdbx_seq_one_letter_code
_entity_poly.pdbx_strand_id
1 'polypeptide(L)' 'PLTANGKLDRRALPAPGQDALASKAYEAPQGETEEAIAEIWKALLHLDQVGRNDGFL' A
#
# COMPACT_ATOMS: atom_id res chain seq x y z
N PRO A 1 20.33 -4.03 9.23
CA PRO A 1 21.65 -4.29 9.86
C PRO A 1 22.22 -5.64 9.37
N LEU A 2 23.39 -5.63 8.75
CA LEU A 2 24.09 -6.84 8.30
C LEU A 2 24.81 -7.48 9.49
N THR A 3 24.84 -8.81 9.55
CA THR A 3 25.74 -9.53 10.46
C THR A 3 27.19 -9.39 10.01
N ALA A 4 28.15 -9.66 10.90
CA ALA A 4 29.60 -9.63 10.62
C ALA A 4 30.05 -10.51 9.43
N ASN A 5 29.20 -11.40 8.93
CA ASN A 5 29.44 -12.26 7.76
C ASN A 5 28.56 -11.90 6.53
N GLY A 6 28.06 -10.67 6.44
CA GLY A 6 27.38 -10.16 5.24
C GLY A 6 26.02 -10.80 4.95
N LYS A 7 25.43 -11.55 5.89
CA LYS A 7 24.06 -12.07 5.75
C LYS A 7 23.05 -11.13 6.40
N LEU A 8 21.96 -10.89 5.67
CA LEU A 8 20.81 -10.10 6.11
C LEU A 8 20.10 -10.81 7.27
N ASP A 9 20.18 -10.21 8.46
CA ASP A 9 19.63 -10.79 9.68
C ASP A 9 18.13 -10.51 9.79
N ARG A 10 17.29 -11.44 9.31
CA ARG A 10 15.83 -11.29 9.28
C ARG A 10 15.20 -11.17 10.69
N ARG A 11 15.93 -11.53 11.75
CA ARG A 11 15.48 -11.43 13.16
C ARG A 11 15.84 -10.10 13.83
N ALA A 12 16.78 -9.35 13.26
CA ALA A 12 17.16 -8.00 13.71
C ALA A 12 16.44 -6.90 12.92
N LEU A 13 15.54 -7.27 12.01
CA LEU A 13 14.61 -6.33 11.44
C LEU A 13 13.58 -5.99 12.53
N PRO A 14 13.46 -4.72 12.95
CA PRO A 14 12.35 -4.32 13.80
C PRO A 14 11.07 -4.75 13.10
N ALA A 15 10.11 -5.29 13.85
CA ALA A 15 8.78 -5.54 13.31
C ALA A 15 8.33 -4.26 12.60
N PRO A 16 7.79 -4.33 11.37
CA PRO A 16 7.24 -3.15 10.72
C PRO A 16 6.32 -2.48 11.74
N GLY A 17 6.67 -1.25 12.12
CA GLY A 17 5.83 -0.47 13.02
C GLY A 17 4.42 -0.42 12.43
N GLN A 18 3.40 -0.19 13.24
CA GLN A 18 2.05 -0.02 12.71
C GLN A 18 1.98 1.09 11.64
N ASP A 19 2.97 2.00 11.60
CA ASP A 19 3.19 2.99 10.54
C ASP A 19 3.67 2.42 9.19
N ALA A 20 4.33 1.26 9.17
CA ALA A 20 4.61 0.52 7.93
C ALA A 20 3.35 -0.18 7.40
N LEU A 21 2.33 -0.31 8.25
CA LEU A 21 0.97 -0.66 7.92
C LEU A 21 0.05 0.57 7.96
N ALA A 22 0.59 1.78 7.83
CA ALA A 22 -0.24 2.95 7.59
C ALA A 22 -0.95 2.69 6.28
N SER A 23 -2.18 2.16 6.37
CA SER A 23 -3.16 2.21 5.30
C SER A 23 -3.06 3.62 4.76
N LYS A 24 -2.49 3.74 3.54
CA LYS A 24 -2.27 5.03 2.91
C LYS A 24 -3.55 5.83 3.11
N ALA A 25 -3.42 7.01 3.71
CA ALA A 25 -4.59 7.83 4.01
C ALA A 25 -5.41 7.93 2.72
N TYR A 26 -6.69 7.57 2.81
CA TYR A 26 -7.57 7.58 1.66
C TYR A 26 -7.55 8.99 1.05
N GLU A 27 -7.10 9.07 -0.20
CA GLU A 27 -7.21 10.28 -1.02
C GLU A 27 -8.17 9.99 -2.15
N ALA A 28 -9.23 10.79 -2.25
CA ALA A 28 -10.20 10.64 -3.32
C ALA A 28 -9.53 10.79 -4.70
N PRO A 29 -9.91 9.96 -5.69
CA PRO A 29 -9.51 10.18 -7.08
C PRO A 29 -9.89 11.60 -7.53
N GLN A 30 -9.01 12.24 -8.30
CA GLN A 30 -9.20 13.58 -8.83
C GLN A 30 -9.28 13.56 -10.35
N GLY A 31 -10.41 14.03 -10.86
CA GLY A 31 -10.66 14.14 -12.29
C GLY A 31 -11.19 12.85 -12.90
N GLU A 32 -11.72 12.98 -14.11
CA GLU A 32 -12.51 11.93 -14.77
C GLU A 32 -11.74 10.61 -14.95
N THR A 33 -10.44 10.70 -15.25
CA THR A 33 -9.59 9.51 -15.46
C THR A 33 -9.37 8.72 -14.17
N GLU A 34 -9.04 9.39 -13.06
CA GLU A 34 -8.80 8.71 -11.78
C GLU A 34 -10.10 8.10 -11.24
N GLU A 35 -11.24 8.78 -11.41
CA GLU A 35 -12.55 8.27 -11.03
C GLU A 35 -12.95 7.02 -11.83
N ALA A 36 -12.75 7.03 -13.15
CA ALA A 36 -13.03 5.88 -14.00
C ALA A 36 -12.19 4.64 -13.59
N ILE A 37 -10.91 4.85 -13.27
CA ILE A 37 -10.03 3.77 -12.81
C ILE A 37 -10.49 3.26 -11.43
N ALA A 38 -10.83 4.15 -10.51
CA ALA A 38 -11.31 3.77 -9.19
C ALA A 38 -12.60 2.94 -9.26
N GLU A 39 -13.55 3.29 -10.14
CA GLU A 39 -14.78 2.50 -10.34
C GLU A 39 -14.50 1.11 -10.91
N ILE A 40 -13.58 1.00 -11.89
CA ILE A 40 -13.16 -0.30 -12.42
C ILE A 40 -12.54 -1.15 -11.31
N TRP A 41 -11.70 -0.55 -10.46
CA TRP A 41 -11.05 -1.25 -9.36
C TRP A 41 -12.04 -1.69 -8.28
N LYS A 42 -13.00 -0.85 -7.91
CA LYS A 42 -14.09 -1.24 -7.00
C LYS A 42 -14.84 -2.45 -7.52
N ALA A 43 -15.16 -2.47 -8.82
CA ALA A 43 -15.87 -3.57 -9.45
C ALA A 43 -15.06 -4.89 -9.48
N LEU A 44 -13.75 -4.80 -9.75
CA LEU A 44 -12.86 -5.97 -9.85
C LEU A 44 -12.44 -6.55 -8.50
N LEU A 45 -12.18 -5.69 -7.52
CA LEU A 45 -11.64 -6.07 -6.22
C LEU A 45 -12.73 -6.16 -5.15
N HIS A 46 -13.99 -5.83 -5.48
CA HIS A 46 -15.12 -5.76 -4.55
C HIS A 46 -14.82 -4.89 -3.32
N LEU A 47 -14.18 -3.74 -3.55
CA LEU A 47 -13.86 -2.76 -2.52
C LEU A 47 -14.91 -1.67 -2.46
N ASP A 48 -15.26 -1.22 -1.26
CA ASP A 48 -16.20 -0.12 -1.06
C ASP A 48 -15.62 1.23 -1.53
N GLN A 49 -14.30 1.39 -1.42
CA GLN A 49 -13.62 2.65 -1.71
C GLN A 49 -12.20 2.38 -2.23
N VAL A 50 -11.80 3.12 -3.28
CA VAL A 50 -10.47 3.09 -3.88
C VAL A 50 -9.99 4.53 -3.95
N GLY A 51 -8.90 4.83 -3.26
CA GLY A 51 -8.21 6.12 -3.30
C GLY A 51 -7.15 6.16 -4.40
N ARG A 52 -6.75 7.36 -4.81
CA ARG A 52 -5.76 7.58 -5.87
C ARG A 52 -4.37 7.01 -5.56
N ASN A 53 -4.05 6.90 -4.27
CA ASN A 53 -2.77 6.37 -3.80
C ASN A 53 -2.86 4.88 -3.48
N ASP A 54 -4.04 4.26 -3.58
CA ASP A 54 -4.18 2.83 -3.36
C ASP A 54 -3.42 2.08 -4.45
N GLY A 55 -2.54 1.19 -4.01
CA GLY A 55 -1.75 0.35 -4.89
C GLY A 55 -2.49 -0.95 -5.15
N PHE A 56 -2.41 -1.46 -6.37
CA PHE A 56 -2.87 -2.82 -6.71
C PHE A 56 -1.98 -3.93 -6.09
N LEU A 57 -0.90 -3.59 -5.37
CA LEU A 57 0.18 -4.49 -4.91
C LEU A 57 0.57 -4.25 -3.45
#